data_AF-A0A2A3Y5K5-F1
#
_entry.id   AF-A0A2A3Y5K5-F1
#
_cell.length_a   1.000
_cell.length_b   1.000
_cell.length_c   1.000
_cell.angle_alpha   90.00
_cell.angle_beta   90.00
_cell.angle_gamma   90.00
#
_symmetry.space_group_name_H-M   'P 1'
#
loop_
_entity.id
_entity.type
_entity.pdbx_description
1 polymer ?
#
loop_
_entity_poly.entity_id
_entity_poly.type
_entity_poly.pdbx_seq_one_letter_code
_entity_poly.pdbx_strand_id
1 'polypeptide(L)' 'MGLFKNEAVAKGSPFRSGALKTESDVVEVVFDWVFWYNNDRLHSSLDHQTPEEFERAYYDEMTGSLPDAAAHKTAA' A
#
# COMPACT_ATOMS: atom_id res chain seq x y z
N MET A 1 -16.07 6.72 5.26
CA MET A 1 -14.60 6.53 5.11
C MET A 1 -14.00 6.28 6.47
N GLY A 2 -13.44 5.10 6.71
CA GLY A 2 -12.76 4.77 7.96
C GLY A 2 -11.42 5.51 8.02
N LEU A 3 -11.23 6.34 9.04
CA LEU A 3 -9.90 6.88 9.34
C LEU A 3 -9.01 5.73 9.80
N PHE A 4 -7.73 5.70 9.37
CA PHE A 4 -6.72 4.71 9.79
C PHE A 4 -6.85 4.33 11.28
N LYS A 5 -6.98 5.34 12.16
CA LYS A 5 -7.10 5.13 13.60
C LYS A 5 -8.28 4.26 14.02
N ASN A 6 -9.41 4.36 13.32
CA ASN A 6 -10.61 3.57 13.60
C ASN A 6 -10.49 2.14 13.07
N GLU A 7 -9.85 1.94 11.92
CA GLU A 7 -9.75 0.60 11.32
C GLU A 7 -8.63 -0.22 11.97
N ALA A 8 -7.48 0.40 12.22
CA ALA A 8 -6.32 -0.29 12.79
C ALA A 8 -6.42 -0.46 14.32
N VAL A 9 -6.85 0.59 15.03
CA VAL A 9 -6.55 0.75 16.47
C VAL A 9 -7.78 0.62 17.37
N ALA A 10 -8.99 0.63 16.79
CA ALA A 10 -10.22 0.48 17.55
C ALA A 10 -10.25 -0.83 18.35
N LYS A 11 -10.99 -0.85 19.46
CA LYS A 11 -11.02 -2.02 20.37
C LYS A 11 -11.50 -3.31 19.69
N GLY A 12 -12.35 -3.21 18.67
CA GLY A 12 -12.83 -4.34 17.87
C GLY A 12 -12.08 -4.54 16.55
N SER A 13 -10.95 -3.86 16.36
CA SER A 13 -10.12 -4.03 15.17
C SER A 13 -9.60 -5.48 15.09
N PRO A 14 -9.62 -6.10 13.90
CA PRO A 14 -9.02 -7.43 13.71
C PRO A 14 -7.50 -7.43 13.89
N PHE A 15 -6.85 -6.27 13.76
CA PHE A 15 -5.41 -6.09 13.95
C PHE A 15 -5.02 -5.97 15.43
N ARG A 16 -6.00 -5.79 16.32
CA ARG A 16 -5.75 -5.55 17.75
C ARG A 16 -6.04 -6.82 18.57
N SER A 17 -4.99 -7.42 19.11
CA SER A 17 -5.06 -8.60 19.98
C SER A 17 -5.32 -8.29 21.46
N GLY A 18 -5.17 -7.03 21.89
CA GLY A 18 -5.29 -6.67 23.31
C GLY A 18 -5.18 -5.18 23.61
N ALA A 19 -4.91 -4.81 24.86
CA ALA A 19 -4.65 -3.43 25.24
C ALA A 19 -3.30 -2.94 24.69
N LEU A 20 -3.29 -1.79 24.00
CA LEU A 20 -2.05 -1.15 23.55
C LEU A 20 -1.48 -0.35 24.71
N LYS A 21 -0.36 -0.80 25.27
CA LYS A 21 0.28 -0.23 26.45
C LYS A 21 1.65 0.34 26.14
N THR A 22 2.29 -0.17 25.09
CA THR A 22 3.63 0.23 24.66
C THR A 22 3.61 0.77 23.23
N GLU A 23 4.68 1.46 22.85
CA GLU A 23 4.92 1.85 21.46
C GLU A 23 5.00 0.64 20.54
N SER A 24 5.66 -0.44 20.99
CA SER A 24 5.81 -1.67 20.21
C SER A 24 4.45 -2.26 19.83
N ASP A 25 3.48 -2.26 20.77
CA ASP A 25 2.14 -2.77 20.52
C ASP A 25 1.44 -1.98 19.40
N VAL A 26 1.67 -0.66 19.34
CA VAL A 26 1.09 0.20 18.31
C VAL A 26 1.77 -0.07 16.97
N VAL A 27 3.10 -0.16 16.97
CA VAL A 27 3.90 -0.40 15.76
C VAL A 27 3.48 -1.71 15.09
N GLU A 28 3.33 -2.79 15.85
CA GLU A 28 2.88 -4.10 15.33
C GLU A 28 1.50 -3.98 14.65
N VAL A 29 0.52 -3.37 15.32
CA VAL A 29 -0.81 -3.11 14.74
C VAL A 29 -0.75 -2.30 13.45
N VAL A 30 0.13 -1.28 13.40
CA VAL A 30 0.29 -0.45 12.20
C VAL A 30 0.90 -1.28 11.07
N PHE A 31 1.92 -2.08 11.34
CA PHE A 31 2.55 -2.94 10.32
C PHE A 31 1.55 -3.90 9.71
N ASP A 32 0.78 -4.61 10.54
CA ASP A 32 -0.22 -5.56 10.06
C ASP A 32 -1.32 -4.86 9.24
N TRP A 33 -1.79 -3.70 9.71
CA TRP A 33 -2.80 -2.92 8.99
C TRP A 33 -2.29 -2.41 7.64
N VAL A 34 -1.06 -1.88 7.59
CA VAL A 34 -0.45 -1.36 6.35
C VAL A 34 -0.22 -2.50 5.36
N PHE A 35 0.27 -3.65 5.83
CA PHE A 35 0.45 -4.82 4.99
C PHE A 35 -0.88 -5.23 4.34
N TRP A 36 -1.92 -5.42 5.16
CA TRP A 36 -3.26 -5.77 4.66
C TRP A 36 -3.84 -4.71 3.72
N TYR A 37 -3.70 -3.42 4.07
CA TYR A 37 -4.20 -2.33 3.24
C TYR A 37 -3.58 -2.35 1.84
N ASN A 38 -2.27 -2.57 1.76
CA ASN A 38 -1.56 -2.52 0.48
C ASN A 38 -1.73 -3.81 -0.35
N ASN A 39 -1.84 -4.98 0.29
CA ASN A 39 -1.74 -6.27 -0.40
C ASN A 39 -3.04 -7.07 -0.46
N ASP A 40 -4.03 -6.78 0.37
CA ASP A 40 -5.24 -7.60 0.49
C ASP A 40 -6.54 -6.77 0.39
N ARG A 41 -6.48 -5.47 0.69
CA ARG A 41 -7.67 -4.60 0.64
C ARG A 41 -8.01 -4.23 -0.80
N LEU A 42 -9.18 -4.66 -1.25
CA LEU A 42 -9.72 -4.27 -2.55
C LEU A 42 -10.42 -2.91 -2.48
N HIS A 43 -10.16 -2.06 -3.46
CA HIS A 43 -10.77 -0.73 -3.56
C HIS A 43 -11.62 -0.60 -4.83
N SER A 44 -12.90 -0.26 -4.68
CA SER A 44 -13.79 -0.07 -5.83
C SER A 44 -13.37 1.11 -6.74
N SER A 45 -12.62 2.07 -6.20
CA SER A 45 -12.01 3.16 -6.98
C SER A 45 -10.78 2.73 -7.79
N LEU A 46 -10.22 1.57 -7.48
CA LEU A 46 -9.10 0.94 -8.19
C LEU A 46 -9.60 -0.30 -8.96
N ASP A 47 -10.85 -0.27 -9.46
CA ASP A 47 -11.47 -1.41 -10.16
C ASP A 47 -11.43 -2.74 -9.38
N HIS A 48 -11.56 -2.67 -8.05
CA HIS A 48 -11.44 -3.81 -7.13
C HIS A 48 -10.07 -4.49 -7.13
N GLN A 49 -9.00 -3.74 -7.41
CA GLN A 49 -7.62 -4.14 -7.18
C GLN A 49 -7.11 -3.66 -5.82
N THR A 50 -6.01 -4.25 -5.38
CA THR A 50 -5.23 -3.77 -4.23
C THR A 50 -4.37 -2.57 -4.63
N PRO A 51 -3.99 -1.70 -3.66
CA PRO A 51 -3.10 -0.58 -3.95
C PRO A 51 -1.77 -1.02 -4.58
N GLU A 52 -1.15 -2.10 -4.10
CA GLU A 52 0.10 -2.62 -4.66
C GLU A 52 -0.05 -3.11 -6.09
N GLU A 53 -1.13 -3.83 -6.42
CA GLU A 53 -1.39 -4.25 -7.80
C GLU A 53 -1.57 -3.06 -8.74
N PHE A 54 -2.27 -2.02 -8.27
CA PHE A 54 -2.49 -0.79 -9.04
C PHE A 54 -1.17 -0.04 -9.28
N GLU A 55 -0.35 0.16 -8.24
CA GLU A 55 0.96 0.82 -8.38
C GLU A 55 1.90 0.03 -9.29
N ARG A 56 1.92 -1.30 -9.17
CA ARG A 56 2.73 -2.16 -10.05
C ARG A 56 2.34 -2.01 -11.51
N ALA A 57 1.05 -2.07 -11.82
CA ALA A 57 0.57 -1.88 -13.20
C ALA A 57 0.96 -0.50 -13.75
N TYR A 58 0.83 0.54 -12.92
CA TYR A 58 1.25 1.91 -13.28
C TYR A 58 2.75 2.00 -13.59
N TYR A 59 3.60 1.41 -12.74
CA TYR A 59 5.05 1.42 -12.95
C TYR A 59 5.49 0.53 -14.11
N ASP A 60 4.83 -0.60 -14.37
CA ASP A 60 5.11 -1.45 -15.54
C ASP A 60 4.78 -0.70 -16.85
N GLU A 61 3.66 0.04 -16.89
CA GLU A 61 3.32 0.90 -18.03
C GLU A 61 4.34 2.05 -18.19
N MET A 62 4.72 2.70 -17.10
CA MET A 62 5.66 3.82 -17.12
C MET A 62 7.08 3.40 -17.50
N THR A 63 7.55 2.24 -17.00
CA THR A 63 8.89 1.70 -17.31
C THR A 63 8.94 1.03 -18.67
N GLY A 64 7.86 0.38 -19.12
CA GLY A 64 7.69 -0.06 -20.51
C GLY A 64 7.58 1.10 -21.50
N SER A 65 7.13 2.28 -21.03
CA SER A 65 7.06 3.53 -21.79
C SER A 65 8.35 4.37 -21.71
N LEU A 66 9.36 3.97 -20.93
CA LEU A 66 10.68 4.59 -21.03
C LEU A 66 11.27 4.18 -22.39
N PRO A 67 11.43 5.13 -23.32
CA PRO A 67 12.01 4.77 -24.60
C PRO A 67 13.48 4.42 -24.40
N ASP A 68 14.03 3.75 -25.40
CA ASP A 68 15.42 3.85 -25.88
C ASP A 68 16.00 5.29 -25.98
N ALA A 69 15.42 6.29 -25.31
CA ALA A 69 15.82 7.70 -25.31
C ALA A 69 17.18 7.96 -24.64
N ALA A 70 17.75 6.99 -23.91
CA ALA A 70 19.14 7.05 -23.47
C ALA A 70 20.14 6.58 -24.56
N ALA A 71 19.69 5.84 -25.57
CA ALA A 71 20.58 5.24 -26.59
C ALA A 71 20.88 6.16 -27.80
N HIS A 72 20.18 7.29 -27.95
CA HIS A 72 20.35 8.20 -29.11
C HIS A 72 21.07 9.53 -28.82
N LYS A 73 21.79 9.65 -27.70
CA LYS A 73 22.59 10.84 -27.35
C LYS A 73 24.11 10.64 -27.42
N THR A 74 24.59 9.89 -28.42
CA THR A 74 26.01 9.92 -28.82
C THR A 74 26.18 9.67 -30.32
N ALA A 75 25.72 10.60 -31.16
CA ALA A 75 26.14 10.69 -32.57
C ALA A 75 25.72 12.04 -33.16
N ALA A 76 26.54 13.07 -32.91
CA ALA A 76 26.76 14.23 -33.78
C ALA A 76 28.00 14.97 -33.29
#